data_AF-A0A7V7G2S6-F1
#
_entry.id   AF-A0A7V7G2S6-F1
#
_cell.length_a   1.000
_cell.length_b   1.000
_cell.length_c   1.000
_cell.angle_alpha   90.00
_cell.angle_beta   90.00
_cell.angle_gamma   90.00
#
_symmetry.space_group_name_H-M   'P 1'
#
loop_
_entity.id
_entity.type
_entity.pdbx_description
1 polymer ?
#
loop_
_entity_poly.entity_id
_entity_poly.type
_entity_poly.pdbx_seq_one_letter_code
_entity_poly.pdbx_strand_id
1 'polypeptide(L)'
;MRLPKSVQQIADVVGRDKALHLVRQLRQQQAGKTLSIYVPQPERLHINHALVEMLGYPEALALCEEFGGTHLFPSACRYLQRAIKNRQILALRDTGLSIEEVAEQLGMSRKWVANVVDARDMVRRGDSIEVVARSVKISPLTLGYILDIDVDDVGPVTSRGERRAASPQMPLL
;
A
#
# COMPACT_ATOMS: atom_id res chain seq x y z
N MET A 1 8.20 -8.50 -3.14
CA MET A 1 7.22 -7.42 -2.87
C MET A 1 7.16 -7.01 -1.39
N ARG A 2 7.86 -5.93 -1.03
CA ARG A 2 7.93 -5.40 0.36
C ARG A 2 6.62 -4.74 0.82
N LEU A 3 6.30 -4.85 2.11
CA LEU A 3 5.25 -4.08 2.77
C LEU A 3 5.83 -2.75 3.30
N PRO A 4 4.99 -1.73 3.59
CA PRO A 4 5.47 -0.53 4.24
C PRO A 4 5.97 -0.92 5.63
N LYS A 5 7.01 -0.25 6.12
CA LYS A 5 7.68 -0.64 7.37
C LYS A 5 6.70 -0.90 8.54
N SER A 6 5.69 -0.04 8.73
CA SER A 6 4.71 -0.19 9.82
C SER A 6 3.78 -1.40 9.69
N VAL A 7 3.62 -1.96 8.50
CA VAL A 7 2.87 -3.20 8.27
C VAL A 7 3.81 -4.40 8.21
N GLN A 8 5.05 -4.20 7.76
CA GLN A 8 6.07 -5.24 7.78
C GLN A 8 6.34 -5.73 9.20
N GLN A 9 6.48 -4.83 10.18
CA GLN A 9 6.67 -5.21 11.59
C GLN A 9 5.54 -6.09 12.14
N ILE A 10 4.29 -5.87 11.69
CA ILE A 10 3.15 -6.72 12.05
C ILE A 10 3.27 -8.07 11.32
N ALA A 11 3.62 -8.04 10.04
CA ALA A 11 3.80 -9.24 9.23
C ALA A 11 4.94 -10.14 9.71
N ASP A 12 5.98 -9.58 10.32
CA ASP A 12 7.09 -10.33 10.89
C ASP A 12 6.64 -11.17 12.09
N VAL A 13 5.55 -10.78 12.78
CA VAL A 13 4.98 -11.51 13.92
C VAL A 13 3.89 -12.49 13.49
N VAL A 14 2.90 -12.03 12.73
CA VAL A 14 1.69 -12.85 12.42
C VAL A 14 1.67 -13.39 10.99
N GLY A 15 2.71 -13.12 10.21
CA GLY A 15 2.74 -13.42 8.79
C GLY A 15 2.06 -12.37 7.92
N ARG A 16 2.48 -12.33 6.66
CA ARG A 16 2.04 -11.34 5.66
C ARG A 16 0.53 -11.29 5.49
N ASP A 17 -0.12 -12.43 5.30
CA ASP A 17 -1.54 -12.47 4.95
C ASP A 17 -2.43 -12.00 6.10
N LYS A 18 -2.07 -12.36 7.34
CA LYS A 18 -2.75 -11.90 8.55
C LYS A 18 -2.55 -10.41 8.79
N ALA A 19 -1.34 -9.89 8.58
CA ALA A 19 -1.09 -8.44 8.68
C ALA A 19 -1.91 -7.64 7.66
N LEU A 20 -2.00 -8.13 6.41
CA LEU A 20 -2.84 -7.49 5.39
C LEU A 20 -4.34 -7.63 5.69
N HIS A 21 -4.75 -8.75 6.27
CA HIS A 21 -6.12 -8.94 6.75
C HIS A 21 -6.47 -7.92 7.83
N LEU A 22 -5.61 -7.75 8.85
CA LEU A 22 -5.78 -6.75 9.91
C LEU A 22 -5.92 -5.34 9.33
N VAL A 23 -5.02 -4.94 8.43
CA VAL A 23 -5.09 -3.62 7.76
C VAL A 23 -6.43 -3.46 7.03
N ARG A 24 -6.93 -4.50 6.36
CA ARG A 24 -8.22 -4.45 5.68
C ARG A 24 -9.38 -4.24 6.66
N GLN A 25 -9.40 -4.95 7.78
CA GLN A 25 -10.43 -4.81 8.82
C GLN A 25 -10.41 -3.39 9.43
N LEU A 26 -9.23 -2.92 9.83
CA LEU A 26 -9.06 -1.58 10.40
C LEU A 26 -9.54 -0.47 9.44
N ARG A 27 -9.31 -0.63 8.13
CA ARG A 27 -9.80 0.32 7.14
C ARG A 27 -11.31 0.38 7.01
N GLN A 28 -11.98 -0.75 7.17
CA GLN A 28 -13.44 -0.81 7.14
C GLN A 28 -14.01 -0.13 8.39
N GLN A 29 -13.40 -0.36 9.55
CA GLN A 29 -13.82 0.23 10.83
C GLN A 29 -13.46 1.72 10.96
N GLN A 30 -12.32 2.15 10.40
CA GLN A 30 -11.75 3.50 10.57
C GLN A 30 -11.69 4.26 9.24
N ALA A 31 -12.71 4.09 8.40
CA ALA A 31 -12.75 4.70 7.07
C ALA A 31 -12.50 6.23 7.13
N GLY A 32 -11.56 6.71 6.31
CA GLY A 32 -11.19 8.12 6.24
C GLY A 32 -10.24 8.61 7.33
N LYS A 33 -9.84 7.77 8.29
CA LYS A 33 -8.93 8.12 9.39
C LYS A 33 -7.54 7.49 9.22
N THR A 34 -6.58 7.98 10.00
CA THR A 34 -5.30 7.28 10.23
C THR A 34 -5.60 5.98 10.97
N LEU A 35 -5.13 4.85 10.44
CA LEU A 35 -5.37 3.58 11.09
C LEU A 35 -4.54 3.51 12.37
N SER A 36 -5.20 3.09 13.44
CA SER A 36 -4.54 2.84 14.72
C SER A 36 -5.15 1.64 15.40
N ILE A 37 -4.35 0.89 16.13
CA ILE A 37 -4.82 -0.20 16.97
C ILE A 37 -4.01 -0.20 18.26
N TYR A 38 -4.70 -0.25 19.39
CA TYR A 38 -4.06 -0.52 20.67
C TYR A 38 -3.86 -2.02 20.82
N VAL A 39 -2.65 -2.42 21.16
CA VAL A 39 -2.31 -3.80 21.46
C VAL A 39 -2.29 -3.94 22.99
N PRO A 40 -3.21 -4.71 23.60
CA PRO A 40 -3.20 -4.89 25.04
C PRO A 40 -1.97 -5.68 25.50
N GLN A 41 -1.64 -5.58 26.78
CA GLN A 41 -0.68 -6.52 27.38
C GLN A 41 -1.23 -7.96 27.31
N PRO A 42 -0.38 -9.00 27.20
CA PRO A 42 -0.82 -10.39 27.06
C PRO A 42 -1.83 -10.82 28.13
N GLU A 43 -1.63 -10.41 29.38
CA GLU A 43 -2.50 -10.76 30.51
C GLU A 43 -3.89 -10.14 30.42
N ARG A 44 -4.06 -9.12 29.56
CA ARG A 44 -5.31 -8.40 29.32
C ARG A 44 -6.02 -8.87 28.05
N LEU A 45 -5.44 -9.82 27.31
CA LEU A 45 -6.04 -10.40 26.11
C LEU A 45 -7.07 -11.48 26.48
N HIS A 46 -8.32 -11.28 26.10
CA HIS A 46 -9.40 -12.25 26.29
C HIS A 46 -10.01 -12.69 24.95
N ILE A 47 -10.69 -13.84 24.92
CA ILE A 47 -11.23 -14.45 23.69
C ILE A 47 -12.18 -13.53 22.91
N ASN A 48 -12.92 -12.66 23.60
CA ASN A 48 -13.86 -11.71 22.99
C ASN A 48 -13.21 -10.36 22.63
N HIS A 49 -11.89 -10.25 22.62
CA HIS A 49 -11.20 -8.99 22.34
C HIS A 49 -11.21 -8.71 20.84
N ALA A 50 -11.37 -7.45 20.43
CA ALA A 50 -11.46 -7.08 19.01
C ALA A 50 -10.23 -7.55 18.18
N LEU A 51 -9.04 -7.58 18.78
CA LEU A 51 -7.84 -8.13 18.14
C LEU A 51 -7.98 -9.64 17.84
N VAL A 52 -8.57 -10.41 18.75
CA VAL A 52 -8.84 -11.84 18.58
C VAL A 52 -9.89 -12.05 17.50
N GLU A 53 -10.94 -11.24 17.48
CA GLU A 53 -11.97 -11.28 16.44
C GLU A 53 -11.38 -11.05 15.04
N MET A 54 -10.41 -10.12 14.92
CA MET A 54 -9.79 -9.79 13.64
C MET A 54 -8.73 -10.79 13.17
N LEU A 55 -8.01 -11.44 14.07
CA LEU A 55 -6.82 -12.24 13.71
C LEU A 55 -6.90 -13.72 14.07
N GLY A 56 -7.72 -14.09 15.05
CA GLY A 56 -7.61 -15.32 15.80
C GLY A 56 -6.81 -15.13 17.10
N TYR A 57 -7.05 -16.00 18.07
CA TYR A 57 -6.41 -15.90 19.38
C TYR A 57 -4.88 -16.08 19.33
N PRO A 58 -4.32 -17.08 18.61
CA PRO A 58 -2.87 -17.28 18.57
C PRO A 58 -2.11 -16.07 18.02
N GLU A 59 -2.59 -15.52 16.90
CA GLU A 59 -1.96 -14.36 16.26
C GLU A 59 -2.16 -13.08 17.07
N ALA A 60 -3.32 -12.92 17.72
CA ALA A 60 -3.54 -11.80 18.63
C ALA A 60 -2.61 -11.87 19.85
N LEU A 61 -2.38 -13.06 20.41
CA LEU A 61 -1.46 -13.28 21.53
C LEU A 61 -0.02 -12.95 21.12
N ALA A 62 0.44 -13.45 19.97
CA ALA A 62 1.78 -13.14 19.46
C ALA A 62 2.01 -11.63 19.29
N LEU A 63 1.01 -10.89 18.80
CA LEU A 63 1.10 -9.42 18.75
C LEU A 63 1.16 -8.79 20.14
N CYS A 64 0.43 -9.32 21.12
CA CYS A 64 0.48 -8.80 22.49
C CYS A 64 1.83 -9.09 23.15
N GLU A 65 2.46 -10.22 22.87
CA GLU A 65 3.80 -10.56 23.37
C GLU A 65 4.86 -9.61 22.82
N GLU A 66 4.78 -9.26 21.54
CA GLU A 66 5.75 -8.36 20.89
C GLU A 66 5.47 -6.86 21.16
N PHE A 67 4.21 -6.44 21.10
CA PHE A 67 3.81 -5.03 21.08
C PHE A 67 2.89 -4.62 22.24
N GLY A 68 2.75 -5.45 23.27
CA GLY A 68 1.83 -5.25 24.37
C GLY A 68 1.97 -3.89 25.06
N GLY A 69 0.84 -3.21 25.25
CA GLY A 69 0.79 -1.89 25.87
C GLY A 69 1.05 -0.72 24.92
N THR A 70 1.22 -0.96 23.62
CA THR A 70 1.54 0.08 22.63
C THR A 70 0.41 0.32 21.63
N HIS A 71 0.46 1.48 20.95
CA HIS A 71 -0.36 1.75 19.77
C HIS A 71 0.44 1.49 18.51
N LEU A 72 -0.12 0.69 17.61
CA LEU A 72 0.41 0.50 16.25
C LEU A 72 -0.35 1.39 15.27
N PHE A 73 0.39 1.94 14.30
CA PHE A 73 -0.13 2.84 13.26
C PHE A 73 0.17 2.28 11.87
N PRO A 74 -0.53 1.20 11.45
CA PRO A 74 -0.24 0.55 10.19
C PRO A 74 -0.62 1.43 9.00
N SER A 75 0.20 1.39 7.94
CA SER A 75 -0.14 2.02 6.67
C SER A 75 -1.40 1.39 6.07
N ALA A 76 -2.29 2.23 5.52
CA ALA A 76 -3.54 1.76 4.89
C ALA A 76 -3.34 0.95 3.61
N CYS A 77 -2.09 0.81 3.13
CA CYS A 77 -1.74 0.00 1.96
C CYS A 77 -2.64 0.26 0.74
N ARG A 78 -3.05 1.53 0.53
CA ARG A 78 -3.96 1.90 -0.58
C ARG A 78 -3.37 1.56 -1.95
N TYR A 79 -2.03 1.55 -2.05
CA TYR A 79 -1.31 1.14 -3.23
C TYR A 79 -1.57 -0.34 -3.60
N LEU A 80 -1.79 -1.25 -2.63
CA LEU A 80 -2.12 -2.65 -2.91
C LEU A 80 -3.44 -2.79 -3.65
N GLN A 81 -4.48 -2.10 -3.18
CA GLN A 81 -5.79 -2.12 -3.85
C GLN A 81 -5.71 -1.55 -5.27
N ARG A 82 -4.94 -0.47 -5.44
CA ARG A 82 -4.67 0.09 -6.77
C ARG A 82 -3.90 -0.91 -7.64
N ALA A 83 -2.90 -1.59 -7.09
CA ALA A 83 -2.12 -2.57 -7.81
C ALA A 83 -2.95 -3.78 -8.26
N ILE A 84 -3.85 -4.29 -7.41
CA ILE A 84 -4.76 -5.39 -7.78
C ILE A 84 -5.63 -4.98 -8.98
N LYS A 85 -6.26 -3.80 -8.90
CA LYS A 85 -7.06 -3.27 -10.02
C LYS A 85 -6.22 -3.07 -11.28
N ASN A 86 -5.00 -2.57 -11.14
CA ASN A 86 -4.12 -2.32 -12.27
C ASN A 86 -3.54 -3.60 -12.88
N ARG A 87 -3.41 -4.69 -12.12
CA ARG A 87 -3.06 -6.00 -12.69
C ARG A 87 -4.18 -6.55 -13.57
N GLN A 88 -5.45 -6.28 -13.24
CA GLN A 88 -6.58 -6.66 -14.11
C GLN A 88 -6.51 -5.93 -15.46
N ILE A 89 -6.08 -4.66 -15.47
CA ILE A 89 -5.82 -3.93 -16.73
C ILE A 89 -4.80 -4.67 -17.58
N LEU A 90 -3.65 -5.05 -16.99
CA LEU A 90 -2.60 -5.75 -17.74
C LEU A 90 -3.04 -7.12 -18.21
N ALA A 91 -3.74 -7.88 -17.36
CA ALA A 91 -4.28 -9.20 -17.73
C ALA A 91 -5.24 -9.11 -18.93
N LEU A 92 -6.16 -8.14 -18.94
CA LEU A 92 -7.06 -7.94 -20.09
C LEU A 92 -6.29 -7.49 -21.33
N ARG A 93 -5.28 -6.61 -21.19
CA ARG A 93 -4.42 -6.24 -22.32
C ARG A 93 -3.66 -7.43 -22.90
N ASP A 94 -3.25 -8.38 -22.06
CA ASP A 94 -2.57 -9.60 -22.50
C ASP A 94 -3.50 -10.55 -23.27
N THR A 95 -4.82 -10.41 -23.14
CA THR A 95 -5.80 -11.11 -23.99
C THR A 95 -6.06 -10.44 -25.35
N GLY A 96 -5.43 -9.28 -25.62
CA GLY A 96 -5.51 -8.57 -26.89
C GLY A 96 -6.51 -7.41 -26.95
N LEU A 97 -7.37 -7.24 -25.93
CA LEU A 97 -8.32 -6.12 -25.84
C LEU A 97 -7.58 -4.78 -25.87
N SER A 98 -8.08 -3.79 -26.61
CA SER A 98 -7.59 -2.41 -26.71
C SER A 98 -7.69 -1.63 -25.38
N ILE A 99 -7.07 -0.45 -25.31
CA ILE A 99 -7.17 0.44 -24.14
C ILE A 99 -8.62 0.87 -23.90
N GLU A 100 -9.34 1.14 -24.99
CA GLU A 100 -10.76 1.51 -25.00
C GLU A 100 -11.63 0.39 -24.41
N GLU A 101 -11.50 -0.83 -24.90
CA GLU A 101 -12.29 -1.98 -24.45
C GLU A 101 -12.02 -2.29 -22.97
N VAL A 102 -10.76 -2.24 -22.54
CA VAL A 102 -10.39 -2.45 -21.13
C VAL A 102 -10.98 -1.36 -20.24
N ALA A 103 -10.92 -0.10 -20.68
CA ALA A 103 -11.47 1.03 -19.93
C ALA A 103 -12.99 0.90 -19.75
N GLU A 104 -13.71 0.51 -20.82
CA GLU A 104 -15.14 0.28 -20.79
C GLU A 104 -15.50 -0.89 -19.87
N GLN A 105 -14.86 -2.05 -20.04
CA GLN A 105 -15.14 -3.25 -19.27
C GLN A 105 -14.90 -3.07 -17.76
N LEU A 106 -13.88 -2.29 -17.38
CA LEU A 106 -13.53 -2.04 -15.98
C LEU A 106 -14.16 -0.76 -15.39
N GLY A 107 -14.91 0.01 -16.19
CA GLY A 107 -15.46 1.31 -15.77
C GLY A 107 -14.37 2.31 -15.34
N MET A 108 -13.23 2.33 -16.03
CA MET A 108 -12.08 3.18 -15.74
C MET A 108 -11.86 4.23 -16.83
N SER A 109 -11.08 5.28 -16.52
CA SER A 109 -10.71 6.24 -17.56
C SER A 109 -9.68 5.64 -18.51
N ARG A 110 -9.85 5.88 -19.82
CA ARG A 110 -8.86 5.49 -20.86
C ARG A 110 -7.45 5.96 -20.52
N LYS A 111 -7.31 7.18 -19.99
CA LYS A 111 -6.03 7.73 -19.54
C LYS A 111 -5.37 6.89 -18.45
N TRP A 112 -6.15 6.39 -17.47
CA TRP A 112 -5.59 5.54 -16.42
C TRP A 112 -5.13 4.19 -16.97
N VAL A 113 -5.92 3.58 -17.85
CA VAL A 113 -5.56 2.34 -18.54
C VAL A 113 -4.27 2.53 -19.34
N ALA A 114 -4.18 3.59 -20.16
CA ALA A 114 -2.99 3.94 -20.91
C ALA A 114 -1.76 4.10 -20.01
N ASN A 115 -1.87 4.89 -18.92
CA ASN A 115 -0.77 5.08 -17.98
C ASN A 115 -0.24 3.77 -17.39
N VAL A 116 -1.11 2.79 -17.11
CA VAL A 116 -0.70 1.47 -16.58
C VAL A 116 0.02 0.64 -17.65
N VAL A 117 -0.46 0.67 -18.90
CA VAL A 117 0.19 0.00 -20.03
C VAL A 117 1.53 0.64 -20.35
N ASP A 118 1.58 1.96 -20.46
CA ASP A 118 2.80 2.74 -20.69
C ASP A 118 3.84 2.43 -19.62
N ALA A 119 3.43 2.33 -18.36
CA ALA A 119 4.34 1.99 -17.28
C ALA A 119 5.02 0.63 -17.47
N ARG A 120 4.25 -0.38 -17.88
CA ARG A 120 4.79 -1.72 -18.20
C ARG A 120 5.76 -1.64 -19.38
N ASP A 121 5.41 -0.92 -20.42
CA ASP A 121 6.20 -0.85 -21.65
C ASP A 121 7.49 -0.06 -21.43
N MET A 122 7.45 1.02 -20.65
CA MET A 122 8.64 1.77 -20.21
C MET A 122 9.61 0.87 -19.43
N VAL A 123 9.11 0.12 -18.46
CA VAL A 123 9.95 -0.83 -17.69
C VAL A 123 10.54 -1.91 -18.59
N ARG A 124 9.76 -2.46 -19.54
CA ARG A 124 10.25 -3.45 -20.52
C ARG A 124 11.36 -2.89 -21.42
N ARG A 125 11.37 -1.58 -21.68
CA ARG A 125 12.45 -0.89 -22.39
C ARG A 125 13.69 -0.62 -21.52
N GLY A 126 13.61 -0.86 -20.21
CA GLY A 126 14.70 -0.64 -19.26
C GLY A 126 14.68 0.72 -18.56
N ASP A 127 13.58 1.47 -18.65
CA ASP A 127 13.43 2.73 -17.91
C ASP A 127 13.44 2.49 -16.37
N SER A 128 14.11 3.34 -15.60
CA SER A 128 14.13 3.22 -14.12
C SER A 128 12.74 3.49 -13.52
N ILE A 129 12.43 2.85 -12.38
CA ILE A 129 11.12 2.96 -11.72
C ILE A 129 10.78 4.41 -11.34
N GLU A 130 11.76 5.22 -10.97
CA GLU A 130 11.58 6.63 -10.64
C GLU A 130 11.16 7.45 -11.86
N VAL A 131 11.75 7.17 -13.02
CA VAL A 131 11.40 7.80 -14.30
C VAL A 131 9.97 7.40 -14.68
N VAL A 132 9.66 6.10 -14.62
CA VAL A 132 8.32 5.58 -14.93
C VAL A 132 7.27 6.22 -14.02
N ALA A 133 7.48 6.21 -12.71
CA ALA A 133 6.56 6.77 -11.73
C ALA A 133 6.25 8.25 -11.98
N ARG A 134 7.27 9.04 -12.35
CA ARG A 134 7.11 10.47 -12.66
C ARG A 134 6.35 10.70 -13.96
N SER A 135 6.55 9.85 -14.98
CA SER A 135 5.90 9.96 -16.28
C SER A 135 4.43 9.59 -16.21
N VAL A 136 4.11 8.41 -15.65
CA VAL A 136 2.73 7.89 -15.65
C VAL A 136 1.92 8.31 -14.42
N LYS A 137 2.54 9.02 -13.46
CA LYS A 137 1.93 9.47 -12.20
C LYS A 137 1.39 8.31 -11.35
N ILE A 138 2.05 7.16 -11.38
CA ILE A 138 1.79 5.99 -10.54
C ILE A 138 2.91 5.89 -9.51
N SER A 139 2.61 5.65 -8.22
CA SER A 139 3.67 5.60 -7.21
C SER A 139 4.62 4.42 -7.44
N PRO A 140 5.92 4.54 -7.10
CA PRO A 140 6.89 3.45 -7.21
C PRO A 140 6.42 2.15 -6.54
N LEU A 141 5.87 2.23 -5.33
CA LEU A 141 5.28 1.06 -4.65
C LEU A 141 4.13 0.43 -5.43
N THR A 142 3.26 1.23 -6.05
CA THR A 142 2.16 0.68 -6.87
C THR A 142 2.73 -0.02 -8.10
N LEU A 143 3.75 0.56 -8.75
CA LEU A 143 4.43 -0.04 -9.91
C LEU A 143 5.14 -1.35 -9.56
N GLY A 144 5.90 -1.36 -8.46
CA GLY A 144 6.56 -2.57 -7.96
C GLY A 144 5.58 -3.72 -7.77
N TYR A 145 4.41 -3.41 -7.22
CA TYR A 145 3.36 -4.42 -7.12
C TYR A 145 2.78 -4.81 -8.48
N ILE A 146 2.41 -3.86 -9.33
CA ILE A 146 1.76 -4.20 -10.62
C ILE A 146 2.68 -5.05 -11.50
N LEU A 147 3.97 -4.73 -11.52
CA LEU A 147 4.97 -5.29 -12.43
C LEU A 147 5.82 -6.40 -11.81
N ASP A 148 5.55 -6.74 -10.55
CA ASP A 148 6.31 -7.73 -9.77
C ASP A 148 7.82 -7.43 -9.69
N ILE A 149 8.13 -6.18 -9.35
CA ILE A 149 9.50 -5.66 -9.22
C ILE A 149 9.69 -5.23 -7.77
N ASP A 150 10.85 -5.56 -7.20
CA ASP A 150 11.20 -5.04 -5.89
C ASP A 150 11.60 -3.56 -5.99
N VAL A 151 10.97 -2.76 -5.15
CA VAL A 151 11.17 -1.31 -5.09
C VAL A 151 11.41 -0.97 -3.62
N ASP A 152 12.43 -0.17 -3.36
CA ASP A 152 12.67 0.33 -2.01
C ASP A 152 11.52 1.24 -1.56
N ASP A 153 11.03 1.05 -0.33
CA ASP A 153 9.98 1.88 0.26
C ASP A 153 10.57 3.25 0.61
N VAL A 154 10.50 4.19 -0.31
CA VAL A 154 10.94 5.58 -0.08
C VAL A 154 9.86 6.42 0.64
N GLY A 155 8.84 5.78 1.24
CA GLY A 155 7.73 6.47 1.88
C GLY A 155 6.74 7.08 0.87
N PRO A 156 5.67 7.72 1.35
CA PRO A 156 4.67 8.30 0.46
C PRO A 156 5.32 9.36 -0.45
N VAL A 157 5.10 9.25 -1.76
CA VAL A 157 5.20 10.40 -2.66
C VAL A 157 4.25 11.44 -2.08
N THR A 158 4.83 12.52 -1.56
CA THR A 158 4.15 13.56 -0.79
C THR A 158 2.82 13.92 -1.45
N SER A 159 1.75 13.89 -0.66
CA SER A 159 0.43 14.31 -1.13
C SER A 159 0.53 15.72 -1.69
N ARG A 160 -0.10 15.95 -2.84
CA ARG A 160 -0.29 17.27 -3.45
C ARG A 160 -0.81 18.23 -2.37
N GLY A 161 0.07 19.04 -1.78
CA GLY A 161 -0.26 19.91 -0.64
C GLY A 161 0.80 20.08 0.46
N GLU A 162 1.85 19.26 0.51
CA GLU A 162 3.00 19.60 1.37
C GLU A 162 3.69 20.85 0.80
N ARG A 163 3.55 21.98 1.51
CA ARG A 163 4.28 23.20 1.22
C ARG A 163 5.76 22.82 1.12
N ARG A 164 6.42 23.21 0.03
CA ARG A 164 7.89 23.25 -0.04
C ARG A 164 8.37 23.85 1.28
N ALA A 165 9.30 23.16 1.96
CA ALA A 165 10.05 23.79 3.03
C ALA A 165 10.59 25.12 2.47
N ALA A 166 10.38 26.21 3.23
CA ALA A 166 10.83 27.52 2.80
C ALA A 166 12.32 27.43 2.45
N SER A 167 12.70 27.93 1.27
CA SER A 167 14.10 28.03 0.88
C SER A 167 14.88 28.68 2.04
N PRO A 168 16.07 28.17 2.41
CA PRO A 168 16.87 28.80 3.44
C PRO A 168 17.10 30.26 3.02
N GLN A 169 16.70 31.20 3.89
CA GLN A 169 16.97 32.60 3.67
C GLN A 169 18.48 32.77 3.68
N MET A 170 19.04 33.14 2.54
CA MET A 170 20.41 33.62 2.47
C MET A 170 20.50 34.87 3.35
N PRO A 171 21.45 34.96 4.29
CA PRO A 171 21.66 36.19 5.03
C PRO A 171 22.00 37.29 4.03
N LEU A 172 21.21 38.36 4.06
CA LEU A 172 21.54 39.58 3.34
C LEU A 172 22.80 40.15 4.00
N LEU A 173 23.89 40.21 3.24
CA LEU A 173 25.10 40.96 3.57
C LEU A 173 24.82 42.46 3.49
#